data_AF-A0ABC8A0Q5-F1
#
_entry.id   AF-A0ABC8A0Q5-F1
#
_cell.length_a   1.000
_cell.length_b   1.000
_cell.length_c   1.000
_cell.angle_alpha   90.00
_cell.angle_beta   90.00
_cell.angle_gamma   90.00
#
_symmetry.space_group_name_H-M   'P 1'
#
loop_
_entity.id
_entity.type
_entity.pdbx_description
1 polymer ?
#
loop_
_entity_poly.entity_id
_entity_poly.type
_entity_poly.pdbx_seq_one_letter_code
_entity_poly.pdbx_strand_id
1 'polypeptide(L)'
;MSALVENLPQAGQSRQLICVPIIGGPSGKLESRYHVNTLTYSAAAKLKGESHLADFPALLDNPLIRNGIMQFQHFKTISAYWDNLDVALVGIGSPAIRDGANWHAFYGGEESDDLNARQVAGDICSRFFDIHGAMVETNMSEKTLSIEMNKLKQARYSIGIAMSEEKYSGIVGALRGKYINCLVTNSSTAELLLK
;
A
#
# COMPACT_ATOMS: atom_id res chain seq x y z
N MET A 1 1.00 -0.13 9.86
CA MET A 1 2.09 0.73 9.37
C MET A 1 2.48 1.81 10.37
N SER A 2 1.58 2.65 10.91
CA SER A 2 2.00 3.71 11.87
C SER A 2 2.74 3.15 13.08
N ALA A 3 2.27 2.03 13.66
CA ALA A 3 2.96 1.34 14.75
C ALA A 3 4.43 0.96 14.41
N LEU A 4 4.74 0.56 13.17
CA LEU A 4 6.12 0.28 12.76
C LEU A 4 6.95 1.56 12.74
N VAL A 5 6.43 2.63 12.12
CA VAL A 5 7.10 3.93 12.05
C VAL A 5 7.33 4.52 13.44
N GLU A 6 6.34 4.41 14.32
CA GLU A 6 6.42 4.80 15.75
C GLU A 6 7.47 4.01 16.54
N ASN A 7 7.88 2.84 16.07
CA ASN A 7 8.93 2.02 16.68
C ASN A 7 10.27 2.05 15.93
N LEU A 8 10.38 2.78 14.81
CA LEU A 8 11.68 3.01 14.18
C LEU A 8 12.64 3.70 15.16
N PRO A 9 13.91 3.26 15.22
CA PRO A 9 14.91 3.84 16.11
C PRO A 9 15.26 5.26 15.65
N GLN A 10 15.53 6.14 16.62
CA GLN A 10 16.06 7.46 16.32
C GLN A 10 17.53 7.34 15.89
N ALA A 11 17.82 7.69 14.64
CA ALA A 11 19.18 7.65 14.12
C ALA A 11 20.04 8.76 14.73
N GLY A 12 21.26 8.43 15.15
CA GLY A 12 22.22 9.42 15.66
C GLY A 12 22.76 10.34 14.56
N GLN A 13 22.91 9.84 13.34
CA GLN A 13 23.39 10.55 12.15
C GLN A 13 22.49 10.28 10.94
N SER A 14 22.61 11.08 9.88
CA SER A 14 21.84 10.88 8.65
C SER A 14 22.18 9.54 8.01
N ARG A 15 21.16 8.80 7.57
CA ARG A 15 21.31 7.49 6.92
C ARG A 15 21.44 7.55 5.39
N GLN A 16 21.62 8.74 4.79
CA GLN A 16 21.69 8.92 3.33
C GLN A 16 20.61 8.13 2.58
N LEU A 17 19.37 8.19 3.10
CA LEU A 17 18.22 7.50 2.53
C LEU A 17 17.11 8.49 2.21
N ILE A 18 16.25 8.08 1.28
CA ILE A 18 15.11 8.86 0.81
C ILE A 18 13.85 8.06 1.12
N CYS A 19 12.90 8.69 1.82
CA CYS A 19 11.58 8.14 2.07
C CYS A 19 10.58 8.76 1.09
N VAL A 20 9.82 7.91 0.38
CA VAL A 20 8.78 8.35 -0.56
C VAL A 20 7.50 7.55 -0.34
N PRO A 21 6.31 8.15 -0.52
CA PRO A 21 5.07 7.41 -0.56
C PRO A 21 4.98 6.60 -1.86
N ILE A 22 4.34 5.43 -1.79
CA ILE A 22 4.10 4.54 -2.95
C ILE A 22 2.61 4.45 -3.31
N ILE A 23 1.81 5.35 -2.76
CA ILE A 23 0.38 5.56 -3.02
C ILE A 23 0.05 7.03 -2.77
N GLY A 24 -0.93 7.59 -3.47
CA GLY A 24 -1.45 8.93 -3.20
C GLY A 24 -2.18 9.07 -1.86
N GLY A 25 -2.67 10.27 -1.57
CA GLY A 25 -3.41 10.59 -0.35
C GLY A 25 -4.80 9.89 -0.26
N PRO A 26 -5.33 9.66 0.94
CA PRO A 26 -6.58 8.92 1.16
C PRO A 26 -7.85 9.77 0.96
N SER A 27 -7.75 11.02 0.52
CA SER A 27 -8.91 11.90 0.26
C SER A 27 -9.94 11.95 1.41
N GLY A 28 -9.46 12.04 2.66
CA GLY A 28 -10.31 12.11 3.86
C GLY A 28 -10.85 10.75 4.35
N LYS A 29 -10.53 9.63 3.69
CA LYS A 29 -10.94 8.28 4.10
C LYS A 29 -10.19 7.71 5.31
N LEU A 30 -9.09 8.34 5.71
CA LEU A 30 -8.28 7.95 6.86
C LEU A 30 -7.98 9.15 7.75
N GLU A 31 -7.87 8.89 9.05
CA GLU A 31 -7.33 9.88 10.00
C GLU A 31 -5.91 10.32 9.60
N SER A 32 -5.56 11.58 9.87
CA SER A 32 -4.28 12.18 9.46
C SER A 32 -3.04 11.42 9.98
N ARG A 33 -3.13 10.75 11.14
CA ARG A 33 -2.03 9.92 11.68
C ARG A 33 -1.72 8.68 10.83
N TYR A 34 -2.66 8.24 10.00
CA TYR A 34 -2.52 7.12 9.08
C TYR A 34 -2.28 7.54 7.63
N HIS A 35 -2.28 8.85 7.35
CA HIS A 35 -2.01 9.36 6.02
C HIS A 35 -0.60 8.98 5.56
N VAL A 36 -0.45 8.54 4.30
CA VAL A 36 0.83 8.07 3.76
C VAL A 36 1.95 9.12 3.90
N ASN A 37 1.70 10.38 3.55
CA ASN A 37 2.65 11.47 3.77
C ASN A 37 3.07 11.66 5.24
N THR A 38 2.14 11.51 6.21
CA THR A 38 2.49 11.54 7.64
C THR A 38 3.47 10.42 7.98
N LEU A 39 3.18 9.20 7.53
CA LEU A 39 4.03 8.04 7.77
C LEU A 39 5.41 8.18 7.11
N THR A 40 5.45 8.63 5.85
CA THR A 40 6.69 8.88 5.11
C THR A 40 7.54 9.94 5.79
N TYR A 41 6.94 11.07 6.16
CA TYR A 41 7.63 12.17 6.84
C TYR A 41 8.17 11.73 8.21
N SER A 42 7.35 11.06 9.02
CA SER A 42 7.76 10.56 10.33
C SER A 42 8.88 9.51 10.25
N ALA A 43 8.84 8.63 9.24
CA ALA A 43 9.91 7.67 9.01
C ALA A 43 11.23 8.37 8.65
N ALA A 44 11.19 9.34 7.74
CA ALA A 44 12.36 10.14 7.38
C ALA A 44 12.95 10.89 8.58
N ALA A 45 12.10 11.53 9.39
CA ALA A 45 12.52 12.27 10.58
C ALA A 45 13.26 11.38 11.60
N LYS A 46 12.75 10.17 11.85
CA LYS A 46 13.39 9.21 12.76
C LYS A 46 14.70 8.67 12.22
N LEU A 47 14.74 8.40 10.92
CA LEU A 47 15.91 7.87 10.24
C LEU A 47 16.94 8.95 9.85
N LYS A 48 16.65 10.24 10.12
CA LYS A 48 17.40 11.40 9.64
C LYS A 48 17.69 11.33 8.14
N GLY A 49 16.70 10.91 7.36
CA GLY A 49 16.73 10.84 5.90
C GLY A 49 15.97 11.99 5.25
N GLU A 50 15.97 12.00 3.92
CA GLU A 50 15.17 12.91 3.11
C GLU A 50 13.75 12.36 2.92
N SER A 51 12.79 13.24 2.64
CA SER A 51 11.43 12.83 2.27
C SER A 51 10.88 13.65 1.11
N HIS A 52 10.29 12.98 0.13
CA HIS A 52 9.46 13.62 -0.90
C HIS A 52 8.02 13.14 -0.76
N LEU A 53 7.10 14.08 -0.59
CA LEU A 53 5.69 13.79 -0.32
C LEU A 53 4.87 13.83 -1.62
N ALA A 54 3.78 13.08 -1.67
CA ALA A 54 2.88 13.05 -2.82
C ALA A 54 1.74 14.05 -2.63
N ASP A 55 1.59 14.97 -3.58
CA ASP A 55 0.49 15.95 -3.60
C ASP A 55 -0.55 15.58 -4.66
N PHE A 56 -0.98 14.32 -4.61
CA PHE A 56 -2.06 13.78 -5.43
C PHE A 56 -2.81 12.70 -4.65
N PRO A 57 -4.12 12.52 -4.88
CA PRO A 57 -4.92 11.48 -4.22
C PRO A 57 -4.59 10.10 -4.79
N ALA A 58 -4.88 9.05 -4.01
CA ALA A 58 -4.69 7.66 -4.41
C ALA A 58 -5.71 7.20 -5.46
N LEU A 59 -6.96 7.65 -5.32
CA LEU A 59 -8.09 7.26 -6.16
C LEU A 59 -8.79 8.52 -6.67
N LEU A 60 -9.07 8.55 -7.96
CA LEU A 60 -9.69 9.66 -8.68
C LEU A 60 -11.09 9.28 -9.16
N ASP A 61 -11.90 10.28 -9.50
CA ASP A 61 -13.27 10.05 -9.98
C ASP A 61 -13.31 9.38 -11.36
N ASN A 62 -12.34 9.70 -12.23
CA ASN A 62 -12.29 9.17 -13.59
C ASN A 62 -10.87 9.08 -14.19
N PRO A 63 -10.68 8.27 -15.24
CA PRO A 63 -9.37 8.10 -15.89
C PRO A 63 -8.79 9.37 -16.53
N LEU A 64 -9.63 10.30 -16.99
CA LEU A 64 -9.16 11.54 -17.62
C LEU A 64 -8.36 12.41 -16.63
N ILE A 65 -8.89 12.58 -15.41
CA ILE A 65 -8.20 13.30 -14.33
C ILE A 65 -6.92 12.57 -13.93
N ARG A 66 -7.02 11.25 -13.70
CA ARG A 66 -5.88 10.40 -13.34
C ARG A 66 -4.74 10.53 -14.35
N ASN A 67 -5.04 10.43 -15.64
CA ASN A 67 -4.05 10.55 -16.72
C ASN A 67 -3.49 11.97 -16.84
N GLY A 68 -4.30 13.01 -16.59
CA GLY A 68 -3.84 14.39 -16.51
C GLY A 68 -2.83 14.60 -15.38
N ILE A 69 -3.11 14.09 -14.18
CA ILE A 69 -2.17 14.16 -13.05
C ILE A 69 -0.87 13.39 -13.36
N MET A 70 -0.95 12.26 -14.07
CA MET A 70 0.26 11.54 -14.48
C MET A 70 1.18 12.34 -15.42
N GLN A 71 0.66 13.34 -16.12
CA GLN A 71 1.48 14.23 -16.93
C GLN A 71 2.17 15.33 -16.12
N PHE A 72 1.71 15.59 -14.91
CA PHE A 72 2.27 16.60 -14.02
C PHE A 72 3.70 16.24 -13.59
N GLN A 73 4.60 17.23 -13.58
CA GLN A 73 6.01 17.00 -13.28
C GLN A 73 6.22 16.41 -11.87
N HIS A 74 5.42 16.83 -10.89
CA HIS A 74 5.49 16.28 -9.52
C HIS A 74 5.20 14.79 -9.48
N PHE A 75 4.15 14.33 -10.18
CA PHE A 75 3.84 12.89 -10.26
C PHE A 75 4.99 12.13 -10.92
N LYS A 76 5.56 12.67 -12.01
CA LYS A 76 6.72 12.07 -12.70
C LYS A 76 7.92 11.95 -11.76
N THR A 77 8.20 12.97 -10.94
CA THR A 77 9.26 12.93 -9.92
C THR A 77 9.02 11.85 -8.87
N ILE A 78 7.80 11.77 -8.29
CA ILE A 78 7.48 10.75 -7.28
C ILE A 78 7.53 9.34 -7.88
N SER A 79 6.94 9.14 -9.06
CA SER A 79 6.90 7.84 -9.72
C SER A 79 8.27 7.35 -10.21
N ALA A 80 9.21 8.26 -10.51
CA ALA A 80 10.59 7.89 -10.84
C ALA A 80 11.33 7.22 -9.67
N TYR A 81 11.00 7.59 -8.41
CA TYR A 81 11.52 6.86 -7.26
C TYR A 81 10.99 5.43 -7.19
N TRP A 82 9.75 5.19 -7.63
CA TRP A 82 9.14 3.86 -7.63
C TRP A 82 9.85 2.87 -8.55
N ASP A 83 10.53 3.37 -9.59
CA ASP A 83 11.32 2.55 -10.52
C ASP A 83 12.61 1.99 -9.90
N ASN A 84 13.06 2.54 -8.77
CA ASN A 84 14.35 2.19 -8.15
C ASN A 84 14.24 2.04 -6.61
N LEU A 85 13.12 1.54 -6.10
CA LEU A 85 12.95 1.32 -4.66
C LEU A 85 13.84 0.18 -4.15
N ASP A 86 14.69 0.44 -3.16
CA ASP A 86 15.42 -0.61 -2.45
C ASP A 86 14.52 -1.38 -1.48
N VAL A 87 13.71 -0.65 -0.71
CA VAL A 87 12.86 -1.20 0.36
C VAL A 87 11.46 -0.60 0.27
N ALA A 88 10.44 -1.45 0.24
CA ALA A 88 9.04 -1.08 0.35
C ALA A 88 8.47 -1.59 1.68
N LEU A 89 7.78 -0.73 2.41
CA LEU A 89 7.00 -1.07 3.61
C LEU A 89 5.53 -0.98 3.26
N VAL A 90 4.81 -2.11 3.23
CA VAL A 90 3.40 -2.16 2.80
C VAL A 90 2.49 -2.74 3.87
N GLY A 91 1.28 -2.19 3.95
CA GLY A 91 0.15 -2.86 4.62
C GLY A 91 -0.56 -3.77 3.62
N ILE A 92 -1.31 -4.73 4.15
CA ILE A 92 -2.16 -5.64 3.34
C ILE A 92 -3.62 -5.44 3.76
N GLY A 93 -4.46 -5.13 2.78
CA GLY A 93 -5.90 -5.06 2.93
C GLY A 93 -6.58 -6.39 2.61
N SER A 94 -7.82 -6.53 3.07
CA SER A 94 -8.67 -7.71 2.87
C SER A 94 -10.13 -7.29 2.87
N PRO A 95 -10.99 -7.91 2.03
CA PRO A 95 -12.43 -7.65 2.04
C PRO A 95 -13.11 -8.06 3.35
N ALA A 96 -12.50 -8.99 4.12
CA ALA A 96 -13.08 -9.47 5.36
C ALA A 96 -12.88 -8.52 6.56
N ILE A 97 -12.15 -7.41 6.39
CA ILE A 97 -11.99 -6.37 7.42
C ILE A 97 -13.33 -5.66 7.64
N ARG A 98 -13.83 -5.66 8.87
CA ARG A 98 -15.12 -5.05 9.23
C ARG A 98 -15.00 -3.68 9.91
N ASP A 99 -13.80 -3.30 10.30
CA ASP A 99 -13.49 -2.07 11.05
C ASP A 99 -13.60 -0.79 10.20
N GLY A 100 -13.25 0.38 10.75
CA GLY A 100 -13.36 1.69 10.07
C GLY A 100 -12.54 1.85 8.77
N ALA A 101 -11.67 0.89 8.45
CA ALA A 101 -10.96 0.80 7.17
C ALA A 101 -11.53 -0.29 6.24
N ASN A 102 -12.78 -0.70 6.44
CA ASN A 102 -13.45 -1.63 5.55
C ASN A 102 -13.57 -1.04 4.14
N TRP A 103 -13.53 -1.92 3.15
CA TRP A 103 -13.53 -1.52 1.74
C TRP A 103 -14.80 -0.77 1.33
N HIS A 104 -15.93 -1.04 1.99
CA HIS A 104 -17.16 -0.30 1.76
C HIS A 104 -17.02 1.20 2.12
N ALA A 105 -16.44 1.54 3.28
CA ALA A 105 -16.20 2.93 3.66
C ALA A 105 -15.13 3.60 2.78
N PHE A 106 -14.12 2.83 2.38
CA PHE A 106 -12.98 3.33 1.62
C PHE A 106 -13.31 3.57 0.14
N TYR A 107 -13.87 2.57 -0.54
CA TYR A 107 -14.13 2.57 -1.99
C TYR A 107 -15.59 2.88 -2.35
N GLY A 108 -16.55 2.56 -1.50
CA GLY A 108 -17.98 2.63 -1.80
C GLY A 108 -18.63 1.26 -1.88
N GLY A 109 -19.96 1.22 -1.82
CA GLY A 109 -20.72 -0.03 -1.82
C GLY A 109 -20.66 -0.79 -3.12
N GLU A 110 -20.89 -0.09 -4.24
CA GLU A 110 -20.87 -0.70 -5.58
C GLU A 110 -19.50 -1.28 -5.91
N GLU A 111 -18.42 -0.54 -5.63
CA GLU A 111 -17.06 -1.02 -5.80
C GLU A 111 -16.76 -2.22 -4.91
N SER A 112 -17.17 -2.20 -3.64
CA SER A 112 -16.95 -3.32 -2.73
C SER A 112 -17.68 -4.59 -3.19
N ASP A 113 -18.87 -4.46 -3.76
CA ASP A 113 -19.64 -5.60 -4.27
C ASP A 113 -19.01 -6.18 -5.55
N ASP A 114 -18.48 -5.34 -6.44
CA ASP A 114 -17.70 -5.78 -7.62
C ASP A 114 -16.41 -6.52 -7.20
N LEU A 115 -15.68 -6.02 -6.18
CA LEU A 115 -14.49 -6.69 -5.65
C LEU A 115 -14.82 -8.09 -5.10
N ASN A 116 -15.95 -8.22 -4.39
CA ASN A 116 -16.42 -9.51 -3.89
C ASN A 116 -16.81 -10.45 -5.04
N ALA A 117 -17.54 -9.97 -6.04
CA ALA A 117 -17.95 -10.74 -7.21
C ALA A 117 -16.75 -11.26 -8.01
N ARG A 118 -15.65 -10.49 -8.05
CA ARG A 118 -14.38 -10.86 -8.69
C ARG A 118 -13.48 -11.75 -7.83
N GLN A 119 -13.94 -12.17 -6.65
CA GLN A 119 -13.18 -13.02 -5.72
C GLN A 119 -11.82 -12.42 -5.32
N VAL A 120 -11.76 -11.09 -5.17
CA VAL A 120 -10.55 -10.42 -4.70
C VAL A 120 -10.24 -10.91 -3.28
N ALA A 121 -9.00 -11.33 -3.06
CA ALA A 121 -8.54 -11.83 -1.78
C ALA A 121 -7.93 -10.74 -0.89
N GLY A 122 -7.35 -9.71 -1.51
CA GLY A 122 -6.77 -8.57 -0.82
C GLY A 122 -6.23 -7.49 -1.76
N ASP A 123 -5.66 -6.45 -1.16
CA ASP A 123 -5.02 -5.35 -1.88
C ASP A 123 -3.71 -4.90 -1.22
N ILE A 124 -2.80 -4.39 -2.04
CA ILE A 124 -1.63 -3.61 -1.62
C ILE A 124 -1.64 -2.33 -2.44
N CYS A 125 -1.57 -1.17 -1.78
CA CYS A 125 -1.57 0.12 -2.46
C CYS A 125 -2.74 0.30 -3.45
N SER A 126 -3.93 -0.18 -3.09
CA SER A 126 -5.13 -0.17 -3.95
C SER A 126 -4.94 -0.91 -5.29
N ARG A 127 -4.06 -1.92 -5.30
CA ARG A 127 -3.89 -2.89 -6.37
C ARG A 127 -4.37 -4.24 -5.87
N PHE A 128 -5.36 -4.80 -6.56
CA PHE A 128 -6.13 -5.95 -6.09
C PHE A 128 -5.60 -7.25 -6.68
N PHE A 129 -5.68 -8.32 -5.91
CA PHE A 129 -5.27 -9.65 -6.33
C PHE A 129 -6.15 -10.74 -5.70
N ASP A 130 -6.20 -11.89 -6.36
CA ASP A 130 -6.91 -13.08 -5.87
C ASP A 130 -6.06 -13.89 -4.88
N ILE A 131 -6.62 -14.99 -4.37
CA ILE A 131 -5.97 -15.84 -3.38
C ILE A 131 -4.80 -16.66 -3.97
N HIS A 132 -4.70 -16.74 -5.29
CA HIS A 132 -3.58 -17.34 -6.02
C HIS A 132 -2.48 -16.31 -6.32
N GLY A 133 -2.73 -15.04 -6.00
CA GLY A 133 -1.84 -13.93 -6.26
C GLY A 133 -1.89 -13.42 -7.69
N ALA A 134 -2.90 -13.81 -8.49
CA ALA A 134 -3.12 -13.21 -9.80
C ALA A 134 -3.71 -11.80 -9.61
N MET A 135 -3.28 -10.86 -10.45
CA MET A 135 -3.84 -9.51 -10.47
C MET A 135 -5.31 -9.57 -10.88
N VAL A 136 -6.15 -8.82 -10.18
CA VAL A 136 -7.56 -8.65 -10.53
C VAL A 136 -7.76 -7.21 -11.00
N GLU A 137 -8.07 -7.05 -12.28
CA GLU A 137 -8.43 -5.75 -12.83
C GLU A 137 -9.84 -5.35 -12.39
N THR A 138 -9.97 -4.10 -11.95
CA THR A 138 -11.21 -3.54 -11.43
C THR A 138 -11.48 -2.20 -12.09
N ASN A 139 -12.70 -1.70 -11.94
CA ASN A 139 -13.05 -0.36 -12.46
C ASN A 139 -12.20 0.75 -11.82
N MET A 140 -11.56 0.49 -10.67
CA MET A 140 -10.66 1.44 -10.00
C MET A 140 -9.23 1.44 -10.55
N SER A 141 -8.80 0.39 -11.28
CA SER A 141 -7.43 0.29 -11.79
C SER A 141 -7.00 1.54 -12.58
N GLU A 142 -7.86 2.00 -13.51
CA GLU A 142 -7.58 3.19 -14.34
C GLU A 142 -7.78 4.53 -13.61
N LYS A 143 -8.25 4.48 -12.37
CA LYS A 143 -8.50 5.65 -11.51
C LYS A 143 -7.46 5.77 -10.38
N THR A 144 -6.52 4.83 -10.27
CA THR A 144 -5.56 4.75 -9.16
C THR A 144 -4.21 5.37 -9.51
N LEU A 145 -3.65 6.12 -8.57
CA LEU A 145 -2.27 6.66 -8.55
C LEU A 145 -1.49 6.01 -7.40
N SER A 146 -0.90 4.87 -7.70
CA SER A 146 -0.01 4.13 -6.79
C SER A 146 1.04 3.34 -7.58
N ILE A 147 2.05 2.83 -6.89
CA ILE A 147 3.06 1.96 -7.50
C ILE A 147 2.40 0.78 -8.22
N GLU A 148 2.90 0.47 -9.41
CA GLU A 148 2.50 -0.73 -10.14
C GLU A 148 3.09 -1.98 -9.47
N MET A 149 2.34 -3.08 -9.41
CA MET A 149 2.79 -4.27 -8.68
C MET A 149 4.05 -4.91 -9.27
N ASN A 150 4.30 -4.75 -10.57
CA ASN A 150 5.54 -5.20 -11.20
C ASN A 150 6.77 -4.43 -10.68
N LYS A 151 6.65 -3.12 -10.40
CA LYS A 151 7.72 -2.30 -9.80
C LYS A 151 7.92 -2.65 -8.34
N LEU A 152 6.83 -2.85 -7.58
CA LEU A 152 6.92 -3.29 -6.19
C LEU A 152 7.71 -4.60 -6.04
N LYS A 153 7.51 -5.54 -6.96
CA LYS A 153 8.23 -6.83 -7.00
C LYS A 153 9.72 -6.71 -7.30
N GLN A 154 10.17 -5.59 -7.88
CA GLN A 154 11.59 -5.35 -8.18
C GLN A 154 12.36 -4.84 -6.96
N ALA A 155 11.67 -4.35 -5.93
CA ALA A 155 12.32 -3.91 -4.71
C ALA A 155 13.08 -5.05 -4.05
N ARG A 156 14.30 -4.77 -3.57
CA ARG A 156 15.14 -5.77 -2.89
C ARG A 156 14.38 -6.38 -1.70
N TYR A 157 13.74 -5.53 -0.91
CA TYR A 157 12.85 -5.96 0.16
C TYR A 157 11.47 -5.31 0.00
N SER A 158 10.45 -6.13 -0.27
CA SER A 158 9.04 -5.73 -0.15
C SER A 158 8.48 -6.37 1.11
N ILE A 159 8.36 -5.57 2.17
CA ILE A 159 8.05 -6.01 3.52
C ILE A 159 6.57 -5.74 3.81
N GLY A 160 5.77 -6.81 3.81
CA GLY A 160 4.39 -6.77 4.24
C GLY A 160 4.27 -6.77 5.75
N ILE A 161 3.44 -5.89 6.31
CA ILE A 161 3.07 -5.88 7.73
C ILE A 161 1.57 -6.10 7.85
N ALA A 162 1.19 -7.29 8.31
CA ALA A 162 -0.21 -7.68 8.45
C ALA A 162 -0.37 -8.80 9.49
N MET A 163 -1.50 -8.79 10.18
CA MET A 163 -1.93 -9.80 11.16
C MET A 163 -3.45 -9.83 11.22
N SER A 164 -4.00 -10.86 11.87
CA SER A 164 -5.41 -11.25 12.00
C SER A 164 -5.88 -12.32 11.00
N GLU A 165 -6.87 -13.11 11.43
CA GLU A 165 -7.54 -14.12 10.61
C GLU A 165 -8.30 -13.50 9.43
N GLU A 166 -8.91 -12.33 9.64
CA GLU A 166 -9.61 -11.57 8.60
C GLU A 166 -8.69 -11.17 7.44
N LYS A 167 -7.37 -11.08 7.68
CA LYS A 167 -6.39 -10.78 6.63
C LYS A 167 -5.79 -12.01 5.97
N TYR A 168 -6.20 -13.22 6.35
CA TYR A 168 -5.62 -14.46 5.83
C TYR A 168 -5.60 -14.51 4.31
N SER A 169 -6.73 -14.27 3.64
CA SER A 169 -6.84 -14.30 2.18
C SER A 169 -5.88 -13.31 1.51
N GLY A 170 -5.81 -12.09 2.05
CA GLY A 170 -4.94 -11.04 1.54
C GLY A 170 -3.46 -11.37 1.74
N ILE A 171 -3.08 -11.91 2.90
CA ILE A 171 -1.69 -12.31 3.18
C ILE A 171 -1.27 -13.47 2.26
N VAL A 172 -2.13 -14.48 2.10
CA VAL A 172 -1.86 -15.63 1.21
C VAL A 172 -1.73 -15.19 -0.24
N GLY A 173 -2.64 -14.35 -0.73
CA GLY A 173 -2.57 -13.80 -2.09
C GLY A 173 -1.31 -12.97 -2.31
N ALA A 174 -0.93 -12.12 -1.33
CA ALA A 174 0.28 -11.31 -1.40
C ALA A 174 1.56 -12.14 -1.49
N LEU A 175 1.65 -13.21 -0.69
CA LEU A 175 2.77 -14.15 -0.68
C LEU A 175 2.86 -14.95 -1.99
N ARG A 176 1.74 -15.52 -2.46
CA ARG A 176 1.69 -16.32 -3.70
C ARG A 176 1.97 -15.47 -4.94
N GLY A 177 1.48 -14.24 -4.97
CA GLY A 177 1.78 -13.26 -6.03
C GLY A 177 3.22 -12.75 -6.02
N LYS A 178 3.98 -13.08 -4.98
CA LYS A 178 5.34 -12.59 -4.70
C LYS A 178 5.40 -11.06 -4.64
N TYR A 179 4.30 -10.42 -4.25
CA TYR A 179 4.20 -8.97 -4.11
C TYR A 179 4.98 -8.46 -2.90
N ILE A 180 5.12 -9.34 -1.90
CA ILE A 180 6.02 -9.19 -0.77
C ILE A 180 7.00 -10.35 -0.75
N ASN A 181 8.20 -10.10 -0.25
CA ASN A 181 9.23 -11.12 -0.02
C ASN A 181 9.67 -11.20 1.45
N CYS A 182 9.13 -10.33 2.30
CA CYS A 182 9.27 -10.34 3.75
C CYS A 182 7.89 -10.13 4.38
N LEU A 183 7.60 -10.81 5.49
CA LEU A 183 6.36 -10.65 6.25
C LEU A 183 6.67 -10.41 7.72
N VAL A 184 6.11 -9.34 8.28
CA VAL A 184 6.03 -9.08 9.72
C VAL A 184 4.60 -9.36 10.15
N THR A 185 4.43 -10.35 11.03
CA THR A 185 3.12 -10.79 11.55
C THR A 185 3.24 -11.27 13.01
N ASN A 186 2.12 -11.65 13.63
CA ASN A 186 2.09 -12.22 14.98
C ASN A 186 2.08 -13.76 14.96
N SER A 187 2.24 -14.40 16.11
CA SER A 187 2.31 -15.86 16.21
C SER A 187 1.03 -16.55 15.72
N SER A 188 -0.15 -16.03 16.08
CA SER A 188 -1.43 -16.66 15.71
C SER A 188 -1.68 -16.64 14.19
N THR A 189 -1.37 -15.52 13.52
CA THR A 189 -1.45 -15.46 12.05
C THR A 189 -0.35 -16.30 11.39
N ALA A 190 0.86 -16.35 11.96
CA ALA A 190 1.92 -17.22 11.44
C ALA A 190 1.52 -18.70 11.50
N GLU A 191 0.96 -19.17 12.61
CA GLU A 191 0.44 -20.54 12.74
C GLU A 191 -0.67 -20.85 11.74
N LEU A 192 -1.57 -19.89 11.50
CA LEU A 192 -2.63 -20.03 10.50
C LEU A 192 -2.08 -20.17 9.07
N LEU A 193 -0.98 -19.49 8.75
CA LEU A 193 -0.34 -19.54 7.43
C LEU A 193 0.49 -20.80 7.19
N LEU A 194 0.84 -21.54 8.25
CA LEU A 194 1.61 -22.79 8.17
C LEU A 194 0.74 -24.05 8.05
N LYS A 195 -0.58 -23.91 8.18
CA LYS A 195 -1.56 -24.99 7.95
C LYS A 195 -1.85 -25.15 6.47
#